data_AF-C1F4S2-F1
#
_entry.id   AF-C1F4S2-F1
#
_cell.length_a   1.000
_cell.length_b   1.000
_cell.length_c   1.000
_cell.angle_alpha   90.00
_cell.angle_beta   90.00
_cell.angle_gamma   90.00
#
_symmetry.space_group_name_H-M   'P 1'
#
loop_
_entity.id
_entity.type
_entity.pdbx_description
1 polymer ?
#
loop_
_entity_poly.entity_id
_entity_poly.type
_entity_poly.pdbx_seq_one_letter_code
_entity_poly.pdbx_strand_id
1 'polypeptide(L)'
;MAETAGIENNFTRLTGREARTQSIATRFTITEEQALLRRAEASGRNLREWAREVLLREANAATVDSGIELLLTEIVGLQLFLAHVLSPIACGKAITTDEYENLLSQVRASKHSVAHEAMAKHARPEKEV
;
A
#
# COMPACT_ATOMS: atom_id res chain seq x y z
N MET A 1 54.74 32.94 17.49
CA MET A 1 53.98 33.63 16.43
C MET A 1 54.44 33.03 15.10
N ALA A 2 53.66 32.35 14.29
CA ALA A 2 52.22 32.09 14.28
C ALA A 2 51.99 30.64 13.84
N GLU A 3 51.02 30.00 14.48
CA GLU A 3 50.57 28.63 14.23
C GLU A 3 49.65 28.67 13.01
N THR A 4 50.09 28.10 11.88
CA THR A 4 49.26 27.93 10.68
C THR A 4 48.20 26.88 10.98
N ALA A 5 47.04 27.35 11.44
CA ALA A 5 45.84 26.57 11.61
C ALA A 5 45.55 25.78 10.32
N GLY A 6 45.56 24.45 10.45
CA GLY A 6 45.09 23.55 9.42
C GLY A 6 43.65 23.92 9.08
N ILE A 7 43.42 24.29 7.82
CA ILE A 7 42.08 24.30 7.26
C ILE A 7 41.72 22.82 7.07
N GLU A 8 41.27 22.20 8.15
CA GLU A 8 40.63 20.91 8.09
C GLU A 8 39.39 21.09 7.21
N ASN A 9 39.41 20.41 6.06
CA ASN A 9 38.31 20.34 5.10
C ASN A 9 37.10 19.68 5.78
N ASN A 10 36.36 20.46 6.55
CA ASN A 10 35.09 20.06 7.12
C ASN A 10 33.99 20.26 6.08
N PHE A 11 34.12 19.58 4.94
CA PHE A 11 32.96 19.28 4.10
C PHE A 11 32.34 18.01 4.67
N THR A 12 31.54 18.18 5.72
CA THR A 12 30.48 17.22 6.03
C THR A 12 29.71 17.02 4.74
N ARG A 13 29.89 15.86 4.11
CA ARG A 13 29.19 15.49 2.89
C ARG A 13 27.71 15.59 3.21
N LEU A 14 27.06 16.62 2.66
CA LEU A 14 25.64 16.58 2.38
C LEU A 14 25.47 15.38 1.44
N THR A 15 25.24 14.20 2.01
CA THR A 15 24.89 12.99 1.26
C THR A 15 23.54 13.28 0.63
N GLY A 16 23.59 13.95 -0.52
CA GLY A 16 22.43 14.15 -1.38
C GLY A 16 21.82 12.81 -1.75
N ARG A 17 20.54 12.83 -2.12
CA ARG A 17 19.85 11.66 -2.67
C ARG A 17 20.73 11.00 -3.73
N GLU A 18 20.86 9.68 -3.66
CA GLU A 18 21.66 8.90 -4.59
C GLU A 18 21.34 9.29 -6.05
N ALA A 19 22.39 9.59 -6.82
CA ALA A 19 22.26 10.02 -8.20
C ALA A 19 21.75 8.85 -9.06
N ARG A 20 20.86 9.17 -10.01
CA ARG A 20 20.33 8.17 -10.96
C ARG A 20 21.40 7.88 -12.02
N THR A 21 22.10 6.76 -11.88
CA THR A 21 23.21 6.38 -12.79
C THR A 21 22.89 5.21 -13.72
N GLN A 22 21.83 4.44 -13.44
CA GLN A 22 21.47 3.23 -14.19
C GLN A 22 20.35 3.50 -15.21
N SER A 23 20.42 2.82 -16.35
CA SER A 23 19.42 2.86 -17.43
C SER A 23 18.95 1.45 -17.78
N ILE A 24 17.64 1.26 -17.95
CA ILE A 24 17.03 0.01 -18.38
C ILE A 24 16.48 0.24 -19.79
N ALA A 25 17.00 -0.51 -20.78
CA ALA A 25 16.56 -0.41 -22.16
C ALA A 25 15.49 -1.47 -22.47
N THR A 26 14.42 -1.06 -23.14
CA THR A 26 13.34 -1.94 -23.60
C THR A 26 12.84 -1.47 -24.96
N ARG A 27 12.49 -2.40 -25.85
CA ARG A 27 11.99 -2.08 -27.19
C ARG A 27 10.47 -2.16 -27.20
N PHE A 28 9.85 -1.24 -27.92
CA PHE A 28 8.40 -1.16 -28.10
C PHE A 28 8.09 -1.06 -29.59
N THR A 29 6.92 -1.55 -29.97
CA THR A 29 6.30 -1.22 -31.25
C THR A 29 5.82 0.24 -31.25
N ILE A 30 5.59 0.80 -32.43
CA ILE A 30 5.06 2.16 -32.59
C ILE A 30 3.71 2.32 -31.86
N THR A 31 2.85 1.30 -31.95
CA THR A 31 1.52 1.30 -31.31
C THR A 31 1.61 1.29 -29.78
N GLU A 32 2.56 0.55 -29.22
CA GLU A 32 2.80 0.52 -27.78
C GLU A 32 3.35 1.86 -27.30
N GLU A 33 4.36 2.42 -27.98
CA GLU A 33 4.93 3.72 -27.64
C GLU A 33 3.86 4.82 -27.61
N GLN A 34 3.00 4.89 -28.64
CA GLN A 34 1.90 5.86 -28.69
C GLN A 34 0.88 5.68 -27.56
N ALA A 35 0.61 4.44 -27.14
CA ALA A 35 -0.26 4.19 -25.99
C ALA A 35 0.36 4.69 -24.68
N LEU A 36 1.67 4.45 -24.48
CA LEU A 36 2.39 4.90 -23.29
C LEU A 36 2.50 6.43 -23.24
N LEU A 37 2.76 7.09 -24.38
CA LEU A 37 2.82 8.55 -24.48
C LEU A 37 1.49 9.19 -24.08
N ARG A 38 0.37 8.71 -24.62
CA ARG A 38 -0.97 9.20 -24.26
C ARG A 38 -1.26 9.03 -22.76
N ARG A 39 -0.81 7.92 -22.17
CA ARG A 39 -1.00 7.64 -20.74
C ARG A 39 -0.17 8.60 -19.87
N ALA A 40 1.06 8.89 -20.27
CA ALA A 40 1.95 9.83 -19.59
C ALA A 40 1.40 11.26 -19.67
N GLU A 41 0.96 11.69 -20.86
CA GLU A 41 0.36 13.00 -21.10
C GLU A 41 -0.93 13.20 -20.30
N ALA A 42 -1.82 12.20 -20.27
CA ALA A 42 -3.03 12.23 -19.45
C ALA A 42 -2.73 12.32 -17.94
N SER A 43 -1.50 11.98 -17.52
CA SER A 43 -1.02 12.08 -16.15
C SER A 43 -0.22 13.38 -15.90
N GLY A 44 -0.11 14.27 -16.88
CA GLY A 44 0.65 15.52 -16.80
C GLY A 44 2.17 15.33 -16.67
N ARG A 45 2.69 14.18 -17.11
CA ARG A 45 4.09 13.78 -16.93
C ARG A 45 4.74 13.45 -18.25
N ASN A 46 6.06 13.61 -18.33
CA ASN A 46 6.80 13.05 -19.47
C ASN A 46 6.88 11.52 -19.37
N LEU A 47 7.12 10.87 -20.51
CA LEU A 47 7.13 9.40 -20.59
C LEU A 47 8.18 8.77 -19.65
N ARG A 48 9.34 9.39 -19.46
CA ARG A 48 10.42 8.86 -18.61
C ARG A 48 10.06 8.89 -17.13
N GLU A 49 9.46 9.98 -16.66
CA GLU A 49 8.97 10.12 -15.29
C GLU A 49 7.83 9.15 -15.02
N TRP A 50 6.85 9.10 -15.94
CA TRP A 50 5.73 8.20 -15.83
C TRP A 50 6.17 6.74 -15.81
N ALA A 51 7.03 6.32 -16.75
CA ALA A 51 7.53 4.94 -16.82
C ALA A 51 8.32 4.56 -15.56
N ARG A 52 9.17 5.47 -15.05
CA ARG A 52 9.91 5.22 -13.81
C ARG A 52 8.97 5.01 -12.63
N GLU A 53 7.95 5.85 -12.50
CA GLU A 53 6.99 5.72 -11.40
C GLU A 53 6.21 4.41 -11.50
N VAL A 54 5.74 4.05 -12.69
CA VAL A 54 5.04 2.77 -12.91
C VAL A 54 5.95 1.59 -12.57
N LEU A 55 7.17 1.55 -13.09
CA LEU A 55 8.10 0.45 -12.82
C LEU A 55 8.47 0.34 -11.34
N LEU A 56 8.70 1.47 -10.66
CA LEU A 56 8.95 1.47 -9.22
C LEU A 56 7.70 1.12 -8.43
N ARG A 57 6.52 1.57 -8.86
CA ARG A 57 5.26 1.20 -8.23
C ARG A 57 5.05 -0.30 -8.33
N GLU A 58 5.24 -0.91 -9.49
CA GLU A 58 5.07 -2.35 -9.70
C GLU A 58 6.16 -3.17 -8.99
N ALA A 59 7.41 -2.72 -9.00
CA ALA A 59 8.49 -3.36 -8.24
C ALA A 59 8.22 -3.31 -6.72
N ASN A 60 7.62 -2.21 -6.25
CA ASN A 60 7.12 -2.09 -4.89
C ASN A 60 5.71 -2.67 -4.74
N ALA A 61 4.99 -3.06 -5.80
CA ALA A 61 3.61 -3.52 -5.67
C ALA A 61 3.55 -4.92 -5.07
N ALA A 62 4.63 -5.70 -5.24
CA ALA A 62 4.90 -6.89 -4.44
C ALA A 62 4.90 -6.60 -2.91
N THR A 63 5.05 -5.34 -2.49
CA THR A 63 4.84 -4.86 -1.11
C THR A 63 3.55 -4.03 -0.93
N VAL A 64 2.86 -3.62 -2.01
CA VAL A 64 1.54 -2.93 -1.99
C VAL A 64 0.38 -3.90 -1.83
N ASP A 65 0.58 -5.20 -2.08
CA ASP A 65 -0.39 -6.24 -1.68
C ASP A 65 -0.73 -6.09 -0.19
N SER A 66 0.25 -5.70 0.64
CA SER A 66 0.05 -5.35 2.05
C SER A 66 -0.88 -4.15 2.29
N GLY A 67 -0.97 -3.20 1.34
CA GLY A 67 -1.86 -2.04 1.46
C GLY A 67 -3.32 -2.38 1.15
N ILE A 68 -3.56 -3.20 0.13
CA ILE A 68 -4.90 -3.71 -0.19
C ILE A 68 -5.34 -4.73 0.88
N GLU A 69 -4.44 -5.60 1.32
CA GLU A 69 -4.64 -6.52 2.43
C GLU A 69 -4.97 -5.79 3.73
N LEU A 70 -4.27 -4.70 4.05
CA LEU A 70 -4.56 -3.86 5.21
C LEU A 70 -5.95 -3.23 5.12
N LEU A 71 -6.30 -2.65 3.97
CA LEU A 71 -7.62 -2.06 3.76
C LEU A 71 -8.74 -3.11 3.88
N LEU A 72 -8.55 -4.28 3.27
CA LEU A 72 -9.50 -5.38 3.37
C LEU A 72 -9.63 -5.89 4.80
N THR A 73 -8.52 -5.94 5.54
CA THR A 73 -8.50 -6.33 6.95
C THR A 73 -9.33 -5.37 7.81
N GLU A 74 -9.23 -4.06 7.57
CA GLU A 74 -10.05 -3.08 8.28
C GLU A 74 -11.52 -3.17 7.88
N ILE A 75 -11.84 -3.40 6.60
CA ILE A 75 -13.21 -3.58 6.11
C ILE A 75 -13.85 -4.81 6.77
N VAL A 76 -13.14 -5.94 6.81
CA VAL A 76 -13.61 -7.18 7.46
C VAL A 76 -13.78 -6.97 8.96
N GLY A 77 -12.85 -6.28 9.61
CA GLY A 77 -12.97 -5.92 11.03
C GLY A 77 -14.23 -5.09 11.31
N LEU A 78 -14.51 -4.07 10.48
CA LEU A 78 -15.72 -3.26 10.58
C LEU A 78 -16.98 -4.09 10.34
N GLN A 79 -17.00 -4.95 9.32
CA GLN A 79 -18.14 -5.81 9.04
C GLN A 79 -18.44 -6.76 10.21
N LEU A 80 -17.39 -7.39 10.76
CA LEU A 80 -17.51 -8.30 11.89
C LEU A 80 -18.06 -7.56 13.11
N PHE A 81 -17.50 -6.39 13.43
CA PHE A 81 -17.95 -5.55 14.52
C PHE A 81 -19.42 -5.14 14.36
N LEU A 82 -19.78 -4.59 13.19
CA LEU A 82 -21.13 -4.12 12.90
C LEU A 82 -22.15 -5.25 12.96
N ALA A 83 -21.85 -6.43 12.42
CA ALA A 83 -22.76 -7.58 12.48
C ALA A 83 -23.08 -7.98 13.93
N HIS A 84 -22.08 -7.96 14.81
CA HIS A 84 -22.26 -8.32 16.21
C HIS A 84 -22.94 -7.21 17.04
N VAL A 85 -22.73 -5.93 16.72
CA VAL A 85 -23.39 -4.81 17.42
C VAL A 85 -24.85 -4.67 16.96
N LEU A 86 -25.10 -4.74 15.65
CA LEU A 86 -26.42 -4.49 15.08
C LEU A 86 -27.39 -5.64 15.33
N SER A 87 -26.93 -6.89 15.43
CA SER A 87 -27.78 -8.06 15.73
C SER A 87 -28.62 -7.90 17.02
N PRO A 88 -28.02 -7.65 18.21
CA PRO A 88 -28.79 -7.43 19.44
C PRO A 88 -29.63 -6.16 19.39
N ILE A 89 -29.14 -5.07 18.78
CA ILE A 89 -29.91 -3.83 18.62
C ILE A 89 -31.18 -4.07 17.79
N ALA A 90 -31.08 -4.79 16.67
CA ALA A 90 -32.22 -5.17 15.84
C ALA A 90 -33.22 -6.07 16.59
N CYS A 91 -32.76 -6.80 17.60
CA CYS A 91 -33.59 -7.60 18.49
C CYS A 91 -34.13 -6.82 19.71
N GLY A 92 -33.92 -5.50 19.77
CA GLY A 92 -34.37 -4.64 20.87
C GLY A 92 -33.57 -4.80 22.17
N LYS A 93 -32.39 -5.44 22.12
CA LYS A 93 -31.50 -5.59 23.27
C LYS A 93 -30.52 -4.42 23.33
N ALA A 94 -30.34 -3.88 24.54
CA ALA A 94 -29.28 -2.92 24.79
C ALA A 94 -27.94 -3.65 24.94
N ILE A 95 -26.88 -3.08 24.37
CA ILE A 95 -25.49 -3.49 24.61
C ILE A 95 -24.96 -2.70 25.80
N THR A 96 -24.36 -3.39 26.76
CA THR A 96 -23.61 -2.75 27.85
C THR A 96 -22.23 -2.29 27.38
N THR A 97 -21.63 -1.34 28.10
CA THR A 97 -20.27 -0.86 27.81
C THR A 97 -19.23 -1.99 27.85
N ASP A 98 -19.36 -2.91 28.82
CA ASP A 98 -18.43 -4.03 28.96
C ASP A 98 -18.54 -5.02 27.79
N GLU A 99 -19.76 -5.31 27.32
CA GLU A 99 -19.98 -6.14 26.14
C GLU A 99 -19.41 -5.50 24.88
N TYR A 100 -19.55 -4.17 24.75
CA TYR A 100 -19.01 -3.41 23.62
C TYR A 100 -17.47 -3.45 23.57
N GLU A 101 -16.80 -3.21 24.71
CA GLU A 101 -15.33 -3.26 24.80
C GLU A 101 -14.78 -4.68 24.58
N ASN A 102 -15.48 -5.70 25.09
CA ASN A 102 -15.14 -7.09 24.83
C ASN A 102 -15.26 -7.40 23.33
N LEU A 103 -16.30 -6.91 22.66
CA LEU A 103 -16.49 -7.09 21.23
C LEU A 103 -15.37 -6.43 20.42
N LEU A 104 -14.99 -5.19 20.75
CA LEU A 104 -13.86 -4.50 20.12
C LEU A 104 -12.56 -5.30 20.26
N SER A 105 -12.31 -5.86 21.44
CA SER A 105 -11.13 -6.68 21.71
C SER A 105 -11.13 -7.97 20.89
N GLN A 106 -12.28 -8.64 20.78
CA GLN A 106 -12.44 -9.84 19.96
C GLN A 106 -12.24 -9.56 18.46
N VAL A 107 -12.79 -8.44 17.96
CA VAL A 107 -12.60 -8.02 16.56
C VAL A 107 -11.14 -7.70 16.28
N ARG A 108 -10.45 -6.99 17.18
CA ARG A 108 -9.01 -6.70 17.01
C ARG A 108 -8.16 -7.98 16.96
N ALA A 109 -8.50 -8.98 17.77
CA ALA A 109 -7.80 -10.26 17.80
C ALA A 109 -8.06 -11.13 16.56
N SER A 110 -9.26 -11.06 15.97
CA SER A 110 -9.70 -11.98 14.91
C SER A 110 -9.66 -11.40 13.49
N LYS A 111 -9.73 -10.07 13.32
CA LYS A 111 -9.89 -9.43 12.00
C LYS A 111 -8.86 -9.85 10.95
N HIS A 112 -7.60 -10.02 11.35
CA HIS A 112 -6.52 -10.44 10.44
C HIS A 112 -6.73 -11.86 9.93
N SER A 113 -7.12 -12.80 10.80
CA SER A 113 -7.38 -14.19 10.40
C SER A 113 -8.59 -14.29 9.47
N VAL A 114 -9.68 -13.57 9.78
CA VAL A 114 -10.90 -13.57 8.96
C VAL A 114 -10.64 -12.91 7.61
N ALA A 115 -9.87 -11.84 7.57
CA ALA A 115 -9.49 -11.17 6.32
C ALA A 115 -8.62 -12.08 5.43
N HIS A 116 -7.63 -12.75 6.02
CA HIS A 116 -6.79 -13.70 5.29
C HIS A 116 -7.63 -14.86 4.70
N GLU A 117 -8.61 -15.39 5.44
CA GLU A 117 -9.54 -16.40 4.92
C GLU A 117 -10.42 -15.85 3.79
N ALA A 118 -10.94 -14.62 3.92
CA ALA A 118 -11.73 -13.98 2.89
C ALA A 118 -10.91 -13.80 1.60
N MET A 119 -9.65 -13.36 1.70
CA MET A 119 -8.74 -13.26 0.55
C MET A 119 -8.52 -14.61 -0.12
N ALA A 120 -8.27 -15.66 0.66
CA ALA A 120 -8.07 -17.01 0.14
C ALA A 120 -9.31 -17.54 -0.60
N LYS A 121 -10.52 -17.17 -0.18
CA LYS A 121 -11.77 -17.51 -0.89
C LYS A 121 -11.89 -16.77 -2.22
N HIS A 122 -11.59 -15.48 -2.26
CA HIS A 122 -11.69 -14.67 -3.48
C HIS A 122 -10.59 -14.99 -4.51
N ALA A 123 -9.42 -15.46 -4.05
CA ALA A 123 -8.33 -15.91 -4.92
C ALA A 123 -8.60 -17.27 -5.60
N ARG A 124 -9.57 -18.04 -5.10
CA ARG A 124 -10.02 -19.27 -5.73
C ARG A 124 -11.24 -18.93 -6.59
N PRO A 125 -11.11 -18.79 -7.92
CA PRO A 125 -12.28 -18.57 -8.76
C PRO A 125 -13.23 -19.74 -8.52
N GLU A 126 -14.49 -19.41 -8.21
CA GLU A 126 -15.57 -20.38 -8.10
C GLU A 126 -15.57 -21.23 -9.37
N LYS A 127 -15.13 -22.49 -9.23
CA LYS A 127 -15.55 -23.53 -10.16
C LYS A 127 -17.00 -23.79 -9.83
N GLU A 128 -17.89 -23.00 -10.41
CA GLU A 128 -19.32 -23.33 -10.47
C GLU A 128 -19.47 -24.70 -11.16
N VAL A 129 -20.29 -25.54 -10.54
CA VAL A 129 -20.68 -26.90 -10.95
C VAL A 129 -21.95 -26.80 -11.78
#